data_AF-A0A285PDH0-F1
#
_entry.id   AF-A0A285PDH0-F1
#
_cell.length_a   1.000
_cell.length_b   1.000
_cell.length_c   1.000
_cell.angle_alpha   90.00
_cell.angle_beta   90.00
_cell.angle_gamma   90.00
#
_symmetry.space_group_name_H-M   'P 1'
#
loop_
_entity.id
_entity.type
_entity.pdbx_description
1 polymer ?
#
loop_
_entity_poly.entity_id
_entity_poly.type
_entity_poly.pdbx_seq_one_letter_code
_entity_poly.pdbx_strand_id
1 'polypeptide(L)'
;MRAVMTSLLITAITFLIAGLNIPTKAMSADDNRMCVKLAMGKMLPVRAGPGLRFAVIGQLPAGDCSLKLSNFCEGNWCKVSVGQIAGWVHIGYLYPAK
;
A
#
# COMPACT_ATOMS: atom_id res chain seq x y z
N MET A 1 -19.86 -24.22 62.76
CA MET A 1 -19.37 -25.04 61.62
C MET A 1 -20.48 -25.17 60.59
N ARG A 2 -20.38 -24.45 59.47
CA ARG A 2 -20.81 -24.82 58.10
C ARG A 2 -20.63 -23.59 57.20
N ALA A 3 -20.10 -23.86 56.01
CA ALA A 3 -19.25 -22.96 55.24
C ALA A 3 -20.01 -21.85 54.51
N VAL A 4 -19.52 -20.61 54.67
CA VAL A 4 -19.81 -19.50 53.74
C VAL A 4 -18.80 -19.63 52.61
N MET A 5 -19.13 -20.44 51.61
CA MET A 5 -18.35 -20.61 50.37
C MET A 5 -19.10 -19.94 49.22
N THR A 6 -19.34 -18.64 49.34
CA THR A 6 -19.87 -17.80 48.27
C THR A 6 -18.71 -17.23 47.46
N SER A 7 -18.39 -17.92 46.37
CA SER A 7 -17.71 -17.44 45.14
C SER A 7 -16.89 -16.15 45.24
N LEU A 8 -15.68 -16.24 45.77
CA LEU A 8 -14.58 -15.35 45.36
C LEU A 8 -14.00 -15.89 44.05
N LEU A 9 -14.40 -15.38 42.89
CA LEU A 9 -13.62 -15.59 41.64
C LEU A 9 -13.90 -14.58 40.51
N ILE A 10 -14.64 -13.48 40.73
CA ILE A 10 -14.98 -12.54 39.62
C ILE A 10 -14.31 -11.16 39.75
N THR A 11 -13.60 -10.84 40.83
CA THR A 11 -13.07 -9.48 41.02
C THR A 11 -11.55 -9.44 41.13
N ALA A 12 -10.85 -9.75 40.03
CA ALA A 12 -9.48 -9.29 39.80
C ALA A 12 -9.08 -9.40 38.32
N ILE A 13 -9.09 -8.26 37.62
CA ILE A 13 -8.09 -7.91 36.61
C ILE A 13 -8.17 -8.70 35.27
N THR A 14 -9.04 -8.24 34.37
CA THR A 14 -8.60 -7.66 33.10
C THR A 14 -9.57 -6.56 32.68
N PHE A 15 -9.47 -5.43 33.36
CA PHE A 15 -9.47 -4.16 32.66
C PHE A 15 -8.39 -4.24 31.57
N LEU A 16 -8.71 -4.72 30.36
CA LEU A 16 -7.72 -4.81 29.27
C LEU A 16 -8.30 -4.59 27.87
N ILE A 17 -9.43 -3.88 27.75
CA ILE A 17 -9.87 -3.33 26.45
C ILE A 17 -10.18 -1.83 26.48
N ALA A 18 -10.22 -1.20 27.66
CA ALA A 18 -10.35 0.25 27.79
C ALA A 18 -8.97 0.92 27.62
N GLY A 19 -8.43 0.96 26.40
CA GLY A 19 -7.17 1.70 26.21
C GLY A 19 -6.39 1.47 24.93
N LEU A 20 -6.79 0.57 24.03
CA LEU A 20 -6.26 0.62 22.66
C LEU A 20 -7.00 1.69 21.87
N ASN A 21 -6.78 2.95 22.27
CA ASN A 21 -6.78 4.08 21.35
C ASN A 21 -5.62 3.81 20.39
N ILE A 22 -5.81 2.90 19.45
CA ILE A 22 -4.97 2.87 18.26
C ILE A 22 -5.35 4.17 17.56
N PRO A 23 -4.46 5.18 17.46
CA PRO A 23 -4.63 6.14 16.40
C PRO A 23 -4.56 5.28 15.15
N THR A 24 -5.71 4.98 14.56
CA THR A 24 -5.74 4.57 13.16
C THR A 24 -5.26 5.81 12.45
N LYS A 25 -3.93 5.94 12.28
CA LYS A 25 -3.38 6.78 11.24
C LYS A 25 -4.06 6.22 10.02
N ALA A 26 -5.11 6.91 9.56
CA ALA A 26 -5.75 6.58 8.30
C ALA A 26 -4.58 6.48 7.33
N MET A 27 -4.32 5.27 6.82
CA MET A 27 -3.23 5.05 5.90
C MET A 27 -3.57 5.94 4.70
N SER A 28 -2.91 7.09 4.67
CA SER A 28 -3.25 8.17 3.76
C SER A 28 -3.08 7.61 2.37
N ALA A 29 -4.19 7.39 1.67
CA ALA A 29 -4.19 6.83 0.32
C ALA A 29 -3.49 7.76 -0.69
N ASP A 30 -3.05 8.94 -0.23
CA ASP A 30 -2.38 9.99 -0.99
C ASP A 30 -0.85 9.87 -0.97
N ASP A 31 -0.24 9.31 0.09
CA ASP A 31 1.23 9.28 0.26
C ASP A 31 1.97 8.49 -0.83
N ASN A 32 1.28 7.56 -1.49
CA ASN A 32 1.85 6.69 -2.52
C ASN A 32 1.46 7.08 -3.96
N ARG A 33 0.90 8.26 -4.18
CA ARG A 33 0.61 8.71 -5.56
C ARG A 33 1.89 9.11 -6.26
N MET A 34 2.07 8.61 -7.48
CA MET A 34 3.26 8.88 -8.28
C MET A 34 2.86 9.43 -9.65
N CYS A 35 3.81 10.11 -10.28
CA CYS A 35 3.69 10.66 -11.61
C CYS A 35 4.78 10.10 -12.54
N VAL A 36 4.51 10.05 -13.86
CA VAL A 36 5.46 9.56 -14.86
C VAL A 36 6.41 10.68 -15.35
N LYS A 37 7.71 10.54 -15.06
CA LYS A 37 8.81 11.39 -15.53
C LYS A 37 9.32 10.93 -16.90
N LEU A 38 8.62 11.34 -17.95
CA LEU A 38 9.05 11.16 -19.34
C LEU A 38 8.80 12.45 -20.16
N ALA A 39 9.45 12.56 -21.32
CA ALA A 39 9.16 13.64 -22.26
C ALA A 39 7.73 13.52 -22.82
N MET A 40 7.10 14.66 -23.15
CA MET A 40 5.77 14.69 -23.74
C MET A 40 5.68 13.81 -25.00
N GLY A 41 4.57 13.08 -25.15
CA GLY A 41 4.36 12.11 -26.23
C GLY A 41 5.05 10.76 -26.05
N LYS A 42 5.77 10.53 -24.94
CA LYS A 42 6.30 9.21 -24.58
C LYS A 42 5.33 8.44 -23.68
N MET A 43 5.47 7.11 -23.73
CA MET A 43 4.67 6.17 -22.96
C MET A 43 5.58 5.28 -22.11
N LEU A 44 5.26 5.14 -20.83
CA LEU A 44 5.91 4.20 -19.90
C LEU A 44 5.20 2.85 -19.97
N PRO A 45 5.86 1.75 -20.40
CA PRO A 45 5.24 0.43 -20.41
C PRO A 45 5.00 -0.10 -18.99
N VAL A 46 3.78 -0.56 -18.74
CA VAL A 46 3.39 -1.35 -17.57
C VAL A 46 3.52 -2.83 -17.94
N ARG A 47 4.29 -3.58 -17.16
CA ARG A 47 4.65 -4.97 -17.45
C ARG A 47 3.98 -5.96 -16.51
N ALA A 48 3.82 -7.20 -16.97
CA ALA A 48 3.27 -8.30 -16.17
C ALA A 48 4.18 -8.69 -14.98
N GLY A 49 5.47 -8.40 -15.06
CA GLY A 49 6.46 -8.73 -14.02
C GLY A 49 7.64 -7.76 -13.97
N PRO A 50 8.49 -7.88 -12.95
CA PRO A 50 9.63 -7.00 -12.70
C PRO A 50 10.78 -7.30 -13.65
N GLY A 51 10.79 -6.65 -14.81
CA GLY A 51 11.90 -6.76 -15.76
C GLY A 51 11.50 -6.59 -17.22
N LEU A 52 12.51 -6.39 -18.06
CA LEU A 52 12.31 -6.17 -19.50
C LEU A 52 11.82 -7.42 -20.26
N ARG A 53 12.05 -8.62 -19.70
CA ARG A 53 11.61 -9.91 -20.27
C ARG A 53 10.12 -10.18 -20.16
N PHE A 54 9.41 -9.47 -19.28
CA PHE A 54 7.98 -9.66 -19.07
C PHE A 54 7.16 -8.88 -20.10
N ALA A 55 6.03 -9.45 -20.51
CA ALA A 55 5.11 -8.84 -21.47
C ALA A 55 4.60 -7.48 -20.98
N VAL A 56 4.36 -6.57 -21.92
CA VAL A 56 3.71 -5.28 -21.67
C VAL A 56 2.20 -5.51 -21.63
N ILE A 57 1.55 -5.11 -20.55
CA ILE A 57 0.11 -5.28 -20.29
C ILE A 57 -0.65 -3.95 -20.26
N GLY A 58 0.06 -2.83 -20.40
CA GLY A 58 -0.50 -1.49 -20.42
C GLY A 58 0.58 -0.44 -20.67
N GLN A 59 0.17 0.80 -20.83
CA GLN A 59 1.07 1.93 -21.01
C GLN A 59 0.53 3.16 -20.30
N LEU A 60 1.43 3.97 -19.76
CA LEU A 60 1.11 5.21 -19.05
C LEU A 60 1.69 6.40 -19.80
N PRO A 61 0.91 7.44 -20.11
CA PRO A 61 1.43 8.63 -20.76
C PRO A 61 2.38 9.41 -19.83
N ALA A 62 3.30 10.16 -20.43
CA ALA A 62 4.14 11.11 -19.71
C ALA A 62 3.28 12.10 -18.90
N GLY A 63 3.68 12.36 -17.65
CA GLY A 63 2.96 13.25 -16.74
C GLY A 63 1.71 12.65 -16.08
N ASP A 64 1.34 11.39 -16.37
CA ASP A 64 0.23 10.74 -15.69
C ASP A 64 0.52 10.58 -14.20
N CYS A 65 -0.35 11.13 -13.35
CA CYS A 65 -0.28 11.13 -11.88
C CYS A 65 -1.39 10.28 -11.22
N SER A 66 -2.05 9.41 -11.99
CA SER A 66 -3.14 8.56 -11.51
C SER A 66 -2.66 7.23 -10.92
N LEU A 67 -1.36 6.92 -11.06
CA LEU A 67 -0.80 5.67 -10.54
C LEU A 67 -0.52 5.75 -9.04
N LYS A 68 -0.77 4.63 -8.36
CA LYS A 68 -0.38 4.41 -6.97
C LYS A 68 0.75 3.40 -6.91
N LEU A 69 1.83 3.75 -6.21
CA LEU A 69 2.92 2.84 -5.94
C LEU A 69 2.51 1.87 -4.84
N SER A 70 2.81 0.59 -5.05
CA SER A 70 2.70 -0.41 -3.99
C SER A 70 4.04 -0.57 -3.27
N ASN A 71 4.02 -1.10 -2.06
CA ASN A 71 5.24 -1.42 -1.30
C ASN A 71 5.95 -2.69 -1.83
N PHE A 72 5.41 -3.32 -2.87
CA PHE A 72 6.02 -4.49 -3.52
C PHE A 72 6.95 -4.04 -4.64
N CYS A 73 8.26 -4.15 -4.38
CA CYS A 73 9.32 -3.81 -5.31
C CYS A 73 10.35 -4.96 -5.40
N GLU A 74 10.88 -5.18 -6.59
CA GLU A 74 11.96 -6.12 -6.88
C GLU A 74 13.00 -5.40 -7.74
N GLY A 75 14.16 -5.11 -7.12
CA GLY A 75 15.18 -4.27 -7.73
C GLY A 75 14.64 -2.88 -8.08
N ASN A 76 14.82 -2.47 -9.35
CA ASN A 76 14.34 -1.18 -9.85
C ASN A 76 12.90 -1.20 -10.37
N TRP A 77 12.15 -2.28 -10.11
CA TRP A 77 10.78 -2.44 -10.55
C TRP A 77 9.85 -2.46 -9.34
N CYS A 78 8.79 -1.66 -9.38
CA CYS A 78 7.76 -1.69 -8.36
C CYS A 78 6.40 -1.96 -8.99
N LYS A 79 5.55 -2.63 -8.21
CA LYS A 79 4.16 -2.85 -8.57
C LYS A 79 3.39 -1.54 -8.41
N VAL A 80 2.58 -1.21 -9.40
CA VAL A 80 1.72 -0.04 -9.44
C VAL A 80 0.30 -0.45 -9.78
N SER A 81 -0.66 0.37 -9.36
CA SER A 81 -2.06 0.25 -9.75
C SER A 81 -2.53 1.53 -10.42
N VAL A 82 -3.17 1.40 -11.59
CA VAL A 82 -3.81 2.48 -12.33
C VAL A 82 -5.17 2.02 -12.84
N GLY A 83 -6.25 2.63 -12.36
CA GLY A 83 -7.61 2.14 -12.63
C GLY A 83 -7.76 0.66 -12.29
N GLN A 84 -8.07 -0.17 -13.29
CA GLN A 84 -8.22 -1.63 -13.15
C GLN A 84 -6.94 -2.42 -13.46
N ILE A 85 -5.86 -1.75 -13.88
CA ILE A 85 -4.60 -2.39 -14.26
C ILE A 85 -3.66 -2.39 -13.05
N ALA A 86 -3.17 -3.58 -12.69
CA ALA A 86 -2.08 -3.74 -11.73
C ALA A 86 -0.89 -4.41 -12.44
N GLY A 87 0.28 -3.78 -12.41
CA GLY A 87 1.46 -4.26 -13.10
C GLY A 87 2.74 -3.63 -12.57
N TRP A 88 3.83 -3.78 -13.31
CA TRP A 88 5.17 -3.38 -12.89
C TRP A 88 5.75 -2.30 -13.78
N VAL A 89 6.36 -1.30 -13.16
CA VAL A 89 7.05 -0.21 -13.86
C VAL A 89 8.43 0.01 -13.26
N HIS A 90 9.34 0.56 -14.06
CA HIS A 90 10.68 0.89 -13.60
C HIS A 90 10.67 2.23 -12.84
N ILE A 91 11.12 2.22 -11.58
CA ILE A 91 10.99 3.37 -10.65
C ILE A 91 11.75 4.62 -11.09
N GLY A 92 12.79 4.48 -11.92
CA GLY A 92 13.55 5.62 -12.43
C GLY A 92 12.73 6.62 -13.25
N TYR A 93 11.56 6.18 -13.73
CA TYR A 93 10.59 7.00 -14.46
C TYR A 93 9.46 7.53 -13.58
N LEU A 94 9.52 7.36 -12.25
CA LEU A 94 8.51 7.85 -11.34
C LEU A 94 9.03 9.01 -10.48
N TYR A 95 8.11 9.86 -10.04
CA TYR A 95 8.33 10.85 -8.98
C TYR A 95 7.05 11.00 -8.13
N PRO A 96 7.16 11.37 -6.84
CA PRO A 96 5.98 11.59 -6.00
C PRO A 96 5.07 12.67 -6.58
N ALA A 97 3.76 12.43 -6.56
CA ALA A 97 2.77 13.46 -6.83
C ALA A 97 2.85 14.54 -5.74
N LYS A 98 2.64 15.80 -6.12
CA LYS A 98 2.56 16.93 -5.19
C LYS A 98 1.10 17.22 -4.84
#